data_AF-A0A0S8CKG8-F1
#
_entry.id   AF-A0A0S8CKG8-F1
#
_cell.length_a   1.000
_cell.length_b   1.000
_cell.length_c   1.000
_cell.angle_alpha   90.00
_cell.angle_beta   90.00
_cell.angle_gamma   90.00
#
_symmetry.space_group_name_H-M   'P 1'
#
loop_
_entity.id
_entity.type
_entity.pdbx_description
1 polymer ?
#
loop_
_entity_poly.entity_id
_entity_poly.type
_entity_poly.pdbx_seq_one_letter_code
_entity_poly.pdbx_strand_id
1 'polypeptide(L)' 'MPNKMALVVFDKCQPEKCQKGNCLALAACPHKLIKQEAPYHKPMFHPSICQGCGDCARACPLKAVQVMRI' A
#
# COMPACT_ATOMS: atom_id res chain seq x y z
N MET A 1 4.08 20.02 4.57
CA MET A 1 4.45 18.62 4.88
C MET A 1 3.15 17.84 5.04
N PRO A 2 2.93 16.73 4.31
CA PRO A 2 1.72 15.95 4.47
C PRO A 2 1.64 15.38 5.90
N ASN A 3 0.54 15.62 6.60
CA ASN A 3 0.28 15.14 7.97
C ASN A 3 -0.36 13.75 8.00
N LYS A 4 -0.39 13.08 6.85
CA LYS A 4 -1.01 11.76 6.66
C LYS A 4 -0.20 10.94 5.67
N MET A 5 -0.08 9.65 5.94
CA MET A 5 0.62 8.72 5.07
C MET A 5 -0.03 7.34 5.10
N ALA A 6 0.01 6.64 3.96
CA ALA A 6 -0.37 5.24 3.88
C ALA A 6 0.79 4.32 4.28
N LEU A 7 0.50 3.33 5.11
CA LEU A 7 1.44 2.33 5.62
C LEU A 7 0.89 0.92 5.40
N VAL A 8 1.79 -0.06 5.22
CA VAL A 8 1.42 -1.49 5.23
C VAL A 8 1.36 -1.98 6.66
N VAL A 9 0.24 -2.60 7.01
CA VAL A 9 0.10 -3.38 8.23
C VAL A 9 0.64 -4.78 7.96
N PHE A 10 1.88 -5.01 8.40
CA PHE A 10 2.65 -6.22 8.08
C PHE A 10 1.95 -7.53 8.46
N ASP A 11 1.18 -7.53 9.54
CA ASP A 11 0.44 -8.70 10.03
C ASP A 11 -0.76 -9.07 9.16
N LYS A 12 -1.36 -8.06 8.51
CA LYS A 12 -2.52 -8.24 7.62
C LYS A 12 -2.11 -8.50 6.18
N CYS A 13 -0.93 -8.04 5.77
CA CYS A 13 -0.44 -8.22 4.41
C CYS A 13 -0.02 -9.67 4.18
N GLN A 14 -0.86 -10.42 3.44
CA GLN A 14 -0.62 -11.82 3.07
C GLN A 14 -0.60 -11.93 1.54
N PRO A 15 0.57 -11.72 0.90
CA PRO A 15 0.69 -11.67 -0.55
C PRO A 15 0.22 -12.95 -1.26
N GLU A 16 0.28 -14.10 -0.59
CA GLU A 16 -0.22 -15.38 -1.10
C GLU A 16 -1.74 -15.39 -1.36
N LYS A 17 -2.49 -14.54 -0.67
CA LYS A 17 -3.95 -14.37 -0.87
C LYS A 17 -4.27 -13.38 -2.00
N CYS A 18 -3.27 -12.76 -2.61
CA CYS A 18 -3.43 -11.83 -3.73
C CYS A 18 -3.27 -12.57 -5.07
N GLN A 19 -3.95 -12.09 -6.11
CA GLN A 19 -3.87 -12.69 -7.45
C GLN A 19 -2.42 -12.71 -7.97
N LYS A 20 -1.86 -13.92 -8.14
CA LYS A 20 -0.45 -14.16 -8.50
C LYS A 20 0.56 -13.41 -7.62
N GLY A 21 0.21 -13.10 -6.37
CA GLY A 21 1.08 -12.33 -5.48
C GLY A 21 1.22 -10.84 -5.81
N ASN A 22 0.42 -10.30 -6.75
CA ASN A 22 0.52 -8.91 -7.17
C ASN A 22 -0.31 -7.99 -6.25
N CYS A 23 0.32 -6.88 -5.82
CA CYS A 23 -0.33 -5.93 -4.94
C CYS A 23 -1.29 -5.01 -5.72
N LEU A 24 -2.59 -5.09 -5.42
CA LEU A 24 -3.60 -4.18 -6.00
C LEU A 24 -3.42 -2.74 -5.53
N ALA A 25 -2.94 -2.54 -4.30
CA ALA A 25 -2.70 -1.21 -3.74
C ALA A 25 -1.64 -0.44 -4.54
N LEU A 26 -0.64 -1.15 -5.09
CA LEU A 26 0.39 -0.60 -6.00
C LEU A 26 -0.26 0.09 -7.20
N ALA A 27 -1.12 -0.63 -7.92
CA ALA A 27 -1.79 -0.14 -9.13
C ALA A 27 -2.80 0.98 -8.82
N ALA A 28 -3.35 1.00 -7.61
CA ALA A 28 -4.33 2.00 -7.18
C ALA A 28 -3.70 3.33 -6.74
N CYS A 29 -2.38 3.43 -6.57
CA CYS A 29 -1.76 4.68 -6.16
C CYS A 29 -1.56 5.61 -7.37
N PRO A 30 -2.32 6.71 -7.51
CA PRO A 30 -2.17 7.62 -8.67
C PRO A 30 -0.79 8.30 -8.70
N HIS A 31 -0.14 8.40 -7.54
CA HIS A 31 1.17 9.03 -7.37
C HIS A 31 2.34 8.05 -7.54
N LYS A 32 2.08 6.75 -7.79
CA LYS A 32 3.12 5.72 -7.98
C LYS A 32 4.16 5.67 -6.84
N LEU A 33 3.71 5.89 -5.60
CA LEU A 33 4.56 5.93 -4.40
C LEU A 33 4.74 4.57 -3.73
N ILE A 34 4.13 3.54 -4.29
CA ILE A 34 4.22 2.18 -3.76
C ILE A 34 5.14 1.41 -4.70
N LYS A 35 6.04 0.59 -4.15
CA LYS A 35 6.90 -0.30 -4.91
C LYS A 35 6.77 -1.72 -4.36
N GLN A 36 6.64 -2.69 -5.25
CA GLN A 36 6.71 -4.12 -4.92
C GLN A 36 7.83 -4.71 -5.77
N GLU A 37 8.89 -5.23 -5.14
CA GLU A 37 10.09 -5.71 -5.85
C GLU A 37 9.81 -6.95 -6.71
N ALA A 38 8.95 -7.85 -6.24
CA ALA A 38 8.58 -9.08 -6.93
C ALA A 38 7.17 -9.55 -6.51
N PRO A 39 6.51 -10.42 -7.31
CA PRO A 39 5.32 -11.13 -6.85
C PRO A 39 5.55 -11.79 -5.50
N TYR A 40 4.49 -11.82 -4.66
CA TYR A 40 4.52 -12.36 -3.30
C TYR A 40 5.36 -11.57 -2.28
N HIS A 41 6.09 -10.53 -2.68
CA HIS A 41 6.74 -9.63 -1.73
C HIS A 41 5.75 -8.59 -1.18
N LYS A 42 5.94 -8.18 0.08
CA LYS A 42 5.18 -7.07 0.67
C LYS A 42 5.61 -5.76 0.01
N PRO A 43 4.67 -4.85 -0.33
CA PRO A 43 5.02 -3.57 -0.93
C PRO A 43 5.64 -2.61 0.09
N MET A 44 6.45 -1.67 -0.39
CA MET A 44 7.01 -0.56 0.38
C MET A 44 6.43 0.76 -0.11
N PHE A 45 6.18 1.69 0.81
CA PHE A 45 5.65 3.02 0.52
C PHE A 45 6.78 4.03 0.59
N HIS A 46 6.89 4.91 -0.41
CA HIS A 46 7.80 6.04 -0.37
C HIS A 46 7.19 7.15 0.49
N PRO A 47 7.76 7.44 1.67
CA PRO A 47 7.08 8.26 2.67
C PRO A 47 7.02 9.75 2.29
N SER A 48 7.95 10.22 1.46
CA SER A 48 8.26 11.64 1.29
C SER A 48 7.16 12.47 0.61
N ILE A 49 6.21 11.85 -0.10
CA ILE A 49 5.23 12.56 -0.97
C ILE A 49 3.80 12.01 -0.79
N CYS A 50 3.57 11.08 0.14
CA CYS A 50 2.24 10.50 0.32
C CYS A 50 1.26 11.59 0.79
N GLN A 51 0.15 11.77 0.05
CA GLN A 51 -0.90 12.74 0.39
C GLN A 51 -1.99 12.14 1.30
N GLY A 52 -1.93 10.84 1.58
CA GLY A 52 -2.94 10.16 2.38
C GLY A 52 -4.35 10.10 1.75
N CYS A 53 -4.45 10.10 0.41
CA CYS A 53 -5.74 10.01 -0.32
C CYS A 53 -6.53 8.71 -0.06
N GLY A 54 -5.83 7.64 0.35
CA GLY A 54 -6.44 6.37 0.74
C GLY A 54 -6.87 5.45 -0.40
N ASP A 55 -6.53 5.75 -1.66
CA ASP A 55 -6.87 4.91 -2.81
C ASP A 55 -6.30 3.49 -2.66
N CYS A 56 -5.04 3.40 -2.25
CA CYS A 56 -4.35 2.16 -1.91
C CYS A 56 -5.01 1.37 -0.77
N ALA A 57 -5.57 2.07 0.23
CA ALA A 57 -6.28 1.44 1.34
C ALA A 57 -7.61 0.84 0.89
N ARG A 58 -8.35 1.54 0.02
CA ARG A 58 -9.63 1.03 -0.54
C ARG A 58 -9.42 -0.14 -1.50
N ALA A 59 -8.32 -0.13 -2.26
CA ALA A 59 -8.01 -1.17 -3.23
C ALA A 59 -7.52 -2.49 -2.60
N CYS A 60 -7.05 -2.48 -1.35
CA CYS A 60 -6.54 -3.68 -0.69
C CYS A 60 -7.68 -4.50 -0.05
N PRO A 61 -8.05 -5.68 -0.60
CA PRO A 61 -9.16 -6.48 -0.06
C PRO A 61 -8.87 -7.02 1.34
N LEU A 62 -7.59 -7.22 1.67
CA LEU A 62 -7.15 -7.67 2.99
C LEU A 62 -7.14 -6.56 4.05
N LYS A 63 -7.47 -5.31 3.66
CA LYS A 63 -7.38 -4.11 4.52
C LYS A 63 -6.00 -4.00 5.19
N ALA A 64 -4.95 -4.37 4.45
CA ALA A 64 -3.56 -4.39 4.90
C ALA A 64 -2.83 -3.07 4.66
N VAL A 65 -3.51 -2.06 4.11
CA VAL A 65 -2.98 -0.70 3.93
C VAL A 65 -3.85 0.26 4.71
N GLN A 66 -3.24 1.11 5.53
CA GLN A 66 -3.94 2.09 6.37
C GLN A 66 -3.35 3.48 6.20
N VAL A 67 -4.20 4.50 6.19
CA VAL A 67 -3.77 5.90 6.23
C VAL A 67 -3.72 6.34 7.68
N MET A 68 -2.55 6.72 8.15
CA MET A 68 -2.31 7.21 9.51
C MET A 68 -1.95 8.68 9.48
N ARG A 69 -2.26 9.40 10.57
CA ARG A 69 -1.71 10.74 10.81
C ARG A 69 -0.31 10.60 11.39
N ILE A 70 0.60 11.44 10.92
CA ILE A 70 2.01 11.53 11.32
C ILE A 70 2.32 12.96 11.73
#